data_AF-A0A924SRX0-F1
#
_entry.id   AF-A0A924SRX0-F1
#
_cell.length_a   1.000
_cell.length_b   1.000
_cell.length_c   1.000
_cell.angle_alpha   90.00
_cell.angle_beta   90.00
_cell.angle_gamma   90.00
#
_symmetry.space_group_name_H-M   'P 1'
#
loop_
_entity.id
_entity.type
_entity.pdbx_description
1 polymer ?
#
loop_
_entity_poly.entity_id
_entity_poly.type
_entity_poly.pdbx_seq_one_letter_code
_entity_poly.pdbx_strand_id
1 'polypeptide(L)'
;LSDDIHSYFGLGCRNVTKVFVPEAYDFVPLLQSFHRYKYFADHHKYRNNYDYNLSIQIMNNRFYMTNESTLLVESDSVFSPISQLNYSFYNAVNEVLGTLKDSKEIQCIAGSDLPLGNAQQPGLTDYADGIDTMQFLLTL
;
A
#
# COMPACT_ATOMS: atom_id res chain seq x y z
N LEU A 1 4.62 -6.98 5.64
CA LEU A 1 4.63 -5.80 4.76
C LEU A 1 4.64 -6.15 3.28
N SER A 2 5.62 -6.90 2.75
CA SER A 2 5.59 -7.28 1.31
C SER A 2 4.26 -7.93 0.91
N ASP A 3 3.77 -8.87 1.72
CA ASP A 3 2.49 -9.53 1.47
C ASP A 3 1.29 -8.56 1.61
N ASP A 4 1.35 -7.57 2.53
CA ASP A 4 0.31 -6.55 2.68
C ASP A 4 0.19 -5.63 1.46
N ILE A 5 1.30 -5.37 0.77
CA ILE A 5 1.34 -4.49 -0.40
C ILE A 5 0.94 -5.26 -1.66
N HIS A 6 1.47 -6.47 -1.84
CA HIS A 6 1.45 -7.16 -3.14
C HIS A 6 0.37 -8.24 -3.27
N SER A 7 -0.23 -8.72 -2.17
CA SER A 7 -1.28 -9.73 -2.25
C SER A 7 -2.40 -9.28 -3.19
N TYR A 8 -2.95 -10.23 -3.96
CA TYR A 8 -3.96 -9.94 -4.99
C TYR A 8 -3.55 -8.83 -5.99
N PHE A 9 -2.25 -8.73 -6.31
CA PHE A 9 -1.70 -7.72 -7.22
C PHE A 9 -1.93 -6.26 -6.80
N GLY A 10 -2.14 -5.98 -5.51
CA GLY A 10 -2.45 -4.62 -5.06
C GLY A 10 -3.93 -4.25 -5.10
N LEU A 11 -4.81 -5.18 -5.47
CA LEU A 11 -6.23 -4.91 -5.73
C LEU A 11 -7.17 -5.17 -4.54
N GLY A 12 -6.65 -5.59 -3.38
CA GLY A 12 -7.46 -5.81 -2.19
C GLY A 12 -7.78 -4.51 -1.45
N CYS A 13 -8.93 -4.45 -0.79
CA CYS A 13 -9.33 -3.32 0.07
C CYS A 13 -8.39 -3.10 1.27
N ARG A 14 -7.64 -4.13 1.66
CA ARG A 14 -6.64 -4.08 2.74
C ARG A 14 -5.20 -4.00 2.25
N ASN A 15 -4.99 -3.70 0.97
CA ASN A 15 -3.64 -3.53 0.47
C ASN A 15 -3.05 -2.23 0.98
N VAL A 16 -1.78 -2.30 1.40
CA VAL A 16 -1.04 -1.10 1.80
C VAL A 16 -0.62 -0.35 0.55
N THR A 17 -1.26 0.80 0.32
CA THR A 17 -1.00 1.69 -0.82
C THR A 17 -0.04 2.85 -0.49
N LYS A 18 0.16 3.12 0.80
CA LYS A 18 1.08 4.15 1.27
C LYS A 18 1.84 3.75 2.53
N VAL A 19 3.12 4.10 2.58
CA VAL A 19 3.97 3.95 3.77
C VAL A 19 4.50 5.30 4.26
N PHE A 20 4.53 5.48 5.57
CA PHE A 20 5.15 6.64 6.21
C PHE A 20 6.46 6.17 6.84
N VAL A 21 7.56 6.83 6.53
CA VAL A 21 8.90 6.47 7.00
C VAL A 21 9.57 7.66 7.71
N PRO A 22 10.45 7.43 8.70
CA PRO A 22 11.17 8.53 9.33
C PRO A 22 12.11 9.21 8.33
N GLU A 23 12.50 10.46 8.61
CA GLU A 23 13.54 11.14 7.82
C GLU A 23 14.82 10.27 7.73
N ALA A 24 15.47 10.30 6.56
CA ALA A 24 16.65 9.50 6.25
C ALA A 24 16.48 7.97 6.34
N TYR A 25 15.25 7.46 6.21
CA TYR A 25 15.00 6.02 6.11
C TYR A 25 15.70 5.39 4.90
N ASP A 26 16.39 4.26 5.13
CA ASP A 26 16.99 3.46 4.07
C ASP A 26 15.95 2.52 3.44
N PHE A 27 15.59 2.79 2.18
CA PHE A 27 14.63 2.00 1.42
C PHE A 27 15.21 0.71 0.84
N VAL A 28 16.53 0.51 0.88
CA VAL A 28 17.17 -0.67 0.25
C VAL A 28 16.64 -1.98 0.84
N PRO A 29 16.56 -2.19 2.18
CA PRO A 29 16.02 -3.41 2.75
C PRO A 29 14.54 -3.63 2.39
N LEU A 30 13.75 -2.55 2.29
CA LEU A 30 12.35 -2.63 1.92
C LEU A 30 12.19 -3.12 0.47
N LEU A 31 12.93 -2.51 -0.47
CA LEU A 31 12.94 -2.92 -1.88
C LEU A 31 13.41 -4.36 -2.06
N GLN A 32 14.43 -4.79 -1.32
CA GLN A 32 14.89 -6.18 -1.34
C GLN A 32 13.81 -7.15 -0.86
N SER A 33 13.03 -6.78 0.16
CA SER A 33 11.93 -7.63 0.65
C SER A 33 10.86 -7.87 -0.43
N PHE A 34 10.67 -6.93 -1.35
CA PHE A 34 9.70 -7.04 -2.44
C PHE A 34 10.12 -8.02 -3.54
N HIS A 35 11.37 -8.50 -3.56
CA HIS A 35 11.83 -9.51 -4.51
C HIS A 35 11.03 -10.82 -4.46
N ARG A 36 10.37 -11.11 -3.32
CA ARG A 36 9.40 -12.21 -3.20
C ARG A 36 8.31 -12.17 -4.28
N TYR A 37 7.96 -10.98 -4.78
CA TYR A 37 6.95 -10.75 -5.81
C TYR A 37 7.53 -10.40 -7.18
N LYS A 38 8.83 -10.68 -7.42
CA LYS A 38 9.48 -10.40 -8.71
C LYS A 38 8.77 -11.05 -9.91
N TYR A 39 8.10 -12.18 -9.69
CA TYR A 39 7.30 -12.87 -10.72
C TYR A 39 6.13 -12.04 -11.28
N PHE A 40 5.76 -10.93 -10.64
CA PHE A 40 4.80 -9.98 -11.20
C PHE A 40 5.28 -9.36 -12.52
N ALA A 41 6.59 -9.26 -12.73
CA ALA A 41 7.16 -8.81 -14.00
C ALA A 41 6.82 -9.75 -15.18
N ASP A 42 6.53 -11.02 -14.91
CA ASP A 42 6.14 -12.00 -15.92
C ASP A 42 4.64 -11.93 -16.26
N HIS A 43 3.84 -11.22 -15.45
CA HIS A 43 2.41 -11.05 -15.69
C HIS A 43 2.12 -9.83 -16.56
N HIS A 44 1.78 -10.07 -17.83
CA HIS A 44 1.70 -9.03 -18.86
C HIS A 44 0.81 -7.83 -18.48
N LYS A 45 -0.36 -8.04 -17.86
CA LYS A 45 -1.23 -6.92 -17.44
C LYS A 45 -0.61 -6.09 -16.31
N TYR A 46 0.12 -6.73 -15.41
CA TYR A 46 0.73 -6.04 -14.28
C TYR A 46 1.97 -5.27 -14.74
N ARG A 47 2.79 -5.90 -15.58
CA ARG A 47 3.91 -5.25 -16.26
C ARG A 47 3.49 -4.03 -17.06
N ASN A 48 2.38 -4.10 -17.80
CA ASN A 48 1.86 -2.93 -18.52
C ASN A 48 1.51 -1.76 -17.59
N ASN A 49 0.95 -2.03 -16.40
CA ASN A 49 0.69 -0.99 -15.40
C ASN A 49 1.99 -0.41 -14.83
N TYR A 50 2.97 -1.28 -14.55
CA TYR A 50 4.30 -0.85 -14.11
C TYR A 50 4.97 0.06 -15.14
N ASP A 51 5.07 -0.37 -16.40
CA ASP A 51 5.73 0.38 -17.47
C ASP A 51 5.02 1.73 -17.73
N TYR A 52 3.69 1.75 -17.67
CA TYR A 52 2.89 2.98 -17.78
C TYR A 52 3.20 3.98 -16.66
N ASN A 53 3.13 3.53 -15.40
CA ASN A 53 3.39 4.40 -14.26
C ASN A 53 4.86 4.86 -14.21
N LEU A 54 5.81 3.98 -14.56
CA LEU A 54 7.23 4.32 -14.65
C LEU A 54 7.45 5.43 -15.69
N SER A 55 6.83 5.29 -16.87
CA SER A 55 6.91 6.29 -17.93
C SER A 55 6.39 7.65 -17.46
N ILE A 56 5.29 7.69 -16.70
CA ILE A 56 4.75 8.92 -16.10
C ILE A 56 5.76 9.56 -15.16
N GLN A 57 6.40 8.78 -14.27
CA GLN A 57 7.38 9.35 -13.33
C GLN A 57 8.61 9.91 -14.04
N ILE A 58 9.10 9.21 -15.07
CA ILE A 58 10.23 9.66 -15.91
C ILE A 58 9.88 10.94 -16.65
N MET A 59 8.72 11.00 -17.33
CA MET A 59 8.30 12.18 -18.09
C MET A 59 8.12 13.41 -17.21
N ASN A 60 7.69 13.22 -15.97
CA ASN A 60 7.50 14.31 -15.00
C ASN A 60 8.78 14.67 -14.23
N ASN A 61 9.93 14.05 -14.53
CA ASN A 61 11.19 14.24 -13.83
C ASN A 61 11.05 14.08 -12.30
N ARG A 62 10.21 13.15 -11.87
CA ARG A 62 9.99 12.86 -10.44
C ARG A 62 10.96 11.78 -9.99
N PHE A 63 11.50 11.95 -8.79
CA PHE A 63 12.30 10.91 -8.17
C PHE A 63 11.45 9.66 -7.91
N TYR A 64 11.99 8.50 -8.27
CA TYR A 64 11.38 7.21 -8.04
C TYR A 64 12.45 6.19 -7.67
N MET A 65 12.04 5.14 -6.96
CA MET A 65 12.85 3.95 -6.72
C MET A 65 12.10 2.73 -7.22
N THR A 66 12.80 1.67 -7.60
CA THR A 66 12.13 0.47 -8.10
C THR A 66 12.97 -0.80 -7.98
N ASN A 67 12.28 -1.93 -7.95
CA ASN A 67 12.85 -3.28 -8.04
C ASN A 67 12.39 -4.05 -9.31
N GLU A 68 12.00 -3.32 -10.37
CA GLU A 68 11.48 -3.87 -11.65
C GLU A 68 10.07 -4.48 -11.61
N SER A 69 9.44 -4.54 -10.43
CA SER A 69 8.03 -4.95 -10.27
C SER A 69 7.18 -3.90 -9.55
N THR A 70 7.79 -3.11 -8.69
CA THR A 70 7.10 -2.15 -7.83
C THR A 70 7.85 -0.82 -7.87
N LEU A 71 7.12 0.26 -8.07
CA LEU A 71 7.60 1.64 -8.04
C LEU A 71 7.38 2.20 -6.64
N LEU A 72 8.36 2.89 -6.08
CA LEU A 72 8.21 3.71 -4.88
C LEU A 72 8.29 5.16 -5.30
N VAL A 73 7.26 5.91 -4.97
CA VAL A 73 7.12 7.32 -5.36
C VAL A 73 6.70 8.14 -4.16
N GLU A 74 7.37 9.27 -3.95
CA GLU A 74 6.96 10.21 -2.91
C GLU A 74 5.66 10.91 -3.33
N SER A 75 4.61 10.84 -2.52
CA SER A 75 3.30 11.37 -2.91
C SER A 75 2.42 11.56 -1.69
N ASP A 76 1.69 12.68 -1.64
CA ASP A 76 0.71 12.95 -0.57
C ASP A 76 -0.51 12.04 -0.64
N SER A 77 -0.85 11.53 -1.83
CA SER A 77 -1.99 10.64 -2.03
C SER A 77 -1.88 9.36 -1.21
N VAL A 78 -2.93 9.05 -0.44
CA VAL A 78 -3.05 7.82 0.36
C VAL A 78 -3.18 6.59 -0.54
N PHE A 79 -3.81 6.73 -1.70
CA PHE A 79 -3.97 5.67 -2.69
C PHE A 79 -2.88 5.71 -3.75
N SER A 80 -2.38 4.54 -4.12
CA SER A 80 -1.38 4.34 -5.16
C SER A 80 -1.95 3.51 -6.32
N PRO A 81 -1.50 3.77 -7.56
CA PRO A 81 -1.80 2.91 -8.69
C PRO A 81 -1.24 1.50 -8.53
N ILE A 82 -1.73 0.56 -9.34
CA ILE A 82 -1.15 -0.78 -9.45
C ILE A 82 0.34 -0.67 -9.80
N SER A 83 1.15 -1.53 -9.20
CA SER A 83 2.61 -1.54 -9.37
C SER A 83 3.32 -0.32 -8.78
N GLN A 84 2.63 0.51 -7.99
CA GLN A 84 3.22 1.64 -7.28
C GLN A 84 2.85 1.60 -5.79
N LEU A 85 3.80 1.97 -4.95
CA LEU A 85 3.65 2.22 -3.53
C LEU A 85 4.01 3.69 -3.28
N ASN A 86 3.10 4.44 -2.67
CA ASN A 86 3.39 5.81 -2.28
C ASN A 86 4.15 5.83 -0.96
N TYR A 87 5.03 6.82 -0.79
CA TYR A 87 5.64 7.10 0.51
C TYR A 87 5.65 8.58 0.84
N SER A 88 5.79 8.88 2.13
CA SER A 88 6.10 10.22 2.64
C SER A 88 6.98 10.10 3.88
N PHE A 89 7.83 11.10 4.09
CA PHE A 89 8.59 11.22 5.33
C PHE A 89 7.71 11.77 6.46
N TYR A 90 8.03 11.41 7.69
CA TYR A 90 7.44 12.02 8.88
C TYR A 90 8.51 12.39 9.91
N ASN A 91 8.20 13.44 10.68
CA ASN A 91 8.98 13.85 11.84
C ASN A 91 8.43 13.27 13.14
N ALA A 92 7.11 13.34 13.33
CA ALA A 92 6.42 12.75 14.47
C ALA A 92 5.30 11.82 14.01
N VAL A 93 5.33 10.56 14.47
CA VAL A 93 4.31 9.54 14.17
C VAL A 93 2.90 10.04 14.56
N ASN A 94 2.80 10.80 15.67
CA ASN A 94 1.53 11.31 16.16
C ASN A 94 0.84 12.27 15.18
N GLU A 95 1.59 13.04 14.39
CA GLU A 95 1.04 13.95 13.38
C GLU A 95 0.41 13.17 12.22
N VAL A 96 1.11 12.11 11.78
CA VAL A 96 0.61 11.19 10.75
C VAL A 96 -0.66 10.51 11.23
N LEU A 97 -0.65 9.92 12.43
CA LEU A 97 -1.82 9.25 12.98
C LEU A 97 -3.02 10.19 13.16
N GLY A 98 -2.78 11.45 13.55
CA GLY A 98 -3.84 12.46 13.63
C GLY A 98 -4.50 12.69 12.27
N THR A 99 -3.70 12.82 11.21
CA THR A 99 -4.21 13.10 9.85
C THR A 99 -4.94 11.90 9.24
N LEU A 100 -4.47 10.67 9.52
CA LEU A 100 -5.06 9.46 8.94
C LEU A 100 -6.35 9.03 9.65
N LYS A 101 -6.47 9.23 10.97
CA LYS A 101 -7.65 8.79 11.74
C LYS A 101 -8.94 9.51 11.37
N ASP A 102 -8.85 10.74 10.85
CA ASP A 102 -10.01 11.52 10.44
C ASP A 102 -10.51 11.16 9.03
N SER A 103 -9.76 10.34 8.28
CA SER A 103 -10.13 9.95 6.92
C SER A 103 -11.14 8.79 6.91
N LYS A 104 -12.29 9.01 6.26
CA LYS A 104 -13.30 7.97 6.02
C LYS A 104 -12.92 6.98 4.91
N GLU A 105 -11.91 7.30 4.12
CA GLU A 105 -11.47 6.48 2.98
C GLU A 105 -10.44 5.41 3.42
N ILE A 106 -9.89 5.53 4.63
CA ILE A 106 -8.89 4.61 5.17
C ILE A 106 -9.59 3.54 5.98
N GLN A 107 -9.49 2.31 5.52
CA GLN A 107 -10.08 1.16 6.22
C GLN A 107 -9.28 0.75 7.48
N CYS A 108 -7.95 0.83 7.44
CA CYS A 108 -7.09 0.45 8.55
C CYS A 108 -5.67 1.05 8.45
N ILE A 109 -5.01 1.21 9.60
CA ILE A 109 -3.63 1.70 9.69
C ILE A 109 -2.72 0.61 10.26
N ALA A 110 -1.87 0.03 9.40
CA ALA A 110 -0.86 -0.94 9.83
C ALA A 110 0.27 -0.23 10.62
N GLY A 111 0.56 -0.75 11.81
CA GLY A 111 1.47 -0.13 12.80
C GLY A 111 0.76 0.61 13.94
N SER A 112 -0.55 0.90 13.80
CA SER A 112 -1.41 1.44 14.86
C SER A 112 -2.48 0.42 15.24
N ASP A 113 -3.38 0.13 14.30
CA ASP A 113 -4.59 -0.66 14.57
C ASP A 113 -4.31 -2.16 14.46
N LEU A 114 -3.34 -2.52 13.61
CA LEU A 114 -2.89 -3.88 13.39
C LEU A 114 -1.38 -3.95 13.20
N PRO A 115 -0.71 -5.05 13.57
CA PRO A 115 0.72 -5.19 13.36
C PRO A 115 1.07 -5.25 11.87
N LEU A 116 2.17 -4.61 11.47
CA LEU A 116 2.72 -4.71 10.11
C LEU A 116 2.85 -6.19 9.68
N GLY A 117 2.43 -6.55 8.47
CA GLY A 117 2.40 -7.94 8.01
C GLY A 117 1.04 -8.64 8.10
N ASN A 118 0.05 -8.03 8.74
CA ASN A 118 -1.22 -8.68 9.04
C ASN A 118 -2.43 -8.01 8.39
N ALA A 119 -2.24 -7.03 7.50
CA ALA A 119 -3.36 -6.33 6.87
C ALA A 119 -4.22 -7.32 6.04
N GLN A 120 -3.58 -8.34 5.47
CA GLN A 120 -4.21 -9.40 4.67
C GLN A 120 -4.70 -10.59 5.51
N GLN A 121 -4.77 -10.46 6.85
CA GLN A 121 -5.23 -11.51 7.76
C GLN A 121 -6.40 -11.00 8.62
N PRO A 122 -7.56 -10.65 8.01
CA PRO A 122 -8.71 -10.17 8.76
C PRO A 122 -9.23 -11.24 9.72
N GLY A 123 -9.59 -10.82 10.94
CA GLY A 123 -10.33 -11.65 11.89
C GLY A 123 -11.80 -11.86 11.46
N LEU A 124 -12.50 -12.75 12.18
CA LEU A 124 -13.90 -13.09 11.90
C LEU A 124 -14.86 -11.88 11.98
N THR A 125 -14.53 -10.86 12.76
CA THR A 125 -15.34 -9.65 12.99
C THR A 125 -14.82 -8.44 12.21
N ASP A 126 -13.77 -8.61 11.42
CA ASP A 126 -13.09 -7.53 10.70
C ASP A 126 -13.77 -7.26 9.35
N TYR A 127 -15.04 -6.87 9.41
CA TYR A 127 -15.86 -6.64 8.23
C TYR A 127 -15.31 -5.49 7.38
N ALA A 128 -15.50 -5.60 6.05
CA ALA A 128 -15.24 -4.48 5.15
C ALA A 128 -16.20 -3.33 5.45
N ASP A 129 -15.69 -2.10 5.47
CA ASP A 129 -16.46 -0.87 5.68
C ASP A 129 -17.30 -0.82 6.99
N GLY A 130 -17.00 -1.68 7.96
CA GLY A 130 -17.72 -1.78 9.23
C GLY A 130 -19.14 -2.37 9.09
N ILE A 131 -19.48 -2.99 7.96
CA ILE A 131 -20.82 -3.55 7.72
C ILE A 131 -20.85 -5.02 8.14
N ASP A 132 -21.58 -5.34 9.21
CA ASP A 132 -21.82 -6.73 9.61
C ASP A 132 -22.62 -7.46 8.53
N THR A 133 -21.91 -8.33 7.81
CA THR A 133 -22.46 -9.08 6.68
C THR A 133 -23.51 -10.10 7.15
N MET A 134 -23.38 -10.62 8.37
CA MET A 134 -24.36 -11.55 8.94
C MET A 134 -25.64 -10.81 9.33
N GLN A 135 -25.51 -9.62 9.93
CA GLN A 135 -26.66 -8.79 10.24
C GLN A 135 -27.41 -8.36 8.97
N PHE A 136 -26.69 -7.96 7.92
CA PHE A 136 -27.27 -7.64 6.62
C PHE A 136 -28.11 -8.79 6.05
N LEU A 137 -27.54 -10.00 6.02
CA LEU A 137 -28.23 -11.19 5.49
C LEU A 137 -29.45 -11.62 6.33
N LEU A 138 -29.43 -11.37 7.64
CA LEU A 138 -30.57 -11.65 8.52
C LEU A 138 -31.72 -10.64 8.38
N THR A 139 -31.47 -9.48 7.78
CA THR A 139 -32.47 -8.42 7.53
C THR A 139 -33.06 -8.45 6.12
N LEU A 140 -32.74 -9.47 5.31
CA LEU A 140 -33.31 -9.70 3.98
C LEU A 140 -34.62 -10.49 4.06
#